data_AF-W5TPC7-F1
#
_entry.id   AF-W5TPC7-F1
#
_cell.length_a   1.000
_cell.length_b   1.000
_cell.length_c   1.000
_cell.angle_alpha   90.00
_cell.angle_beta   90.00
_cell.angle_gamma   90.00
#
_symmetry.space_group_name_H-M   'P 1'
#
loop_
_entity.id
_entity.type
_entity.pdbx_description
1 polymer ?
#
loop_
_entity_poly.entity_id
_entity_poly.type
_entity_poly.pdbx_seq_one_letter_code
_entity_poly.pdbx_strand_id
1 'polypeptide(L)'
;MVTVPHSDYHRWLLSVTASNIDAGEDIRYLPRDLAGEVPDDDFWIFDSQKIAFNLVDEEGKPAGAAVTTDVRIVSICLSIQARLWSDSIPYSEYVTN
;
A
#
# COMPACT_ATOMS: atom_id res chain seq x y z
N MET A 1 -8.31 -9.88 -1.75
CA MET A 1 -7.09 -10.41 -2.42
C MET A 1 -7.20 -10.11 -3.91
N VAL A 2 -6.19 -9.46 -4.49
CA VAL A 2 -6.13 -9.20 -5.94
C VAL A 2 -5.55 -10.44 -6.61
N THR A 3 -6.23 -10.97 -7.62
CA THR A 3 -5.79 -12.18 -8.35
C THR A 3 -5.41 -11.84 -9.79
N VAL A 4 -4.49 -12.63 -10.35
CA VAL A 4 -4.21 -12.63 -11.78
C VAL A 4 -4.98 -13.78 -12.47
N PRO A 5 -5.56 -13.56 -13.67
CA PRO A 5 -5.56 -12.32 -14.44
C PRO A 5 -6.38 -11.21 -13.77
N HIS A 6 -5.92 -9.96 -13.89
CA HIS A 6 -6.55 -8.79 -13.28
C HIS A 6 -7.99 -8.61 -13.76
N SER A 7 -8.87 -8.12 -12.89
CA SER A 7 -10.20 -7.66 -13.30
C SER A 7 -10.11 -6.35 -14.10
N ASP A 8 -11.19 -5.96 -14.78
CA ASP A 8 -11.24 -4.67 -15.49
C ASP A 8 -10.96 -3.48 -14.57
N TYR A 9 -11.47 -3.54 -13.34
CA TYR A 9 -11.22 -2.50 -12.35
C TYR A 9 -9.73 -2.37 -12.01
N HIS A 10 -9.02 -3.49 -11.82
CA HIS A 10 -7.59 -3.46 -11.56
C HIS A 10 -6.79 -3.01 -12.78
N ARG A 11 -7.18 -3.42 -13.99
CA ARG A 11 -6.57 -2.89 -15.22
C ARG A 11 -6.74 -1.38 -15.34
N TRP A 12 -7.93 -0.87 -15.00
CA TRP A 12 -8.17 0.56 -14.97
C TRP A 12 -7.30 1.27 -13.93
N LEU A 13 -7.18 0.73 -12.71
CA LEU A 13 -6.28 1.26 -11.67
C LEU A 13 -4.83 1.33 -12.18
N LEU A 14 -4.32 0.26 -12.80
CA LEU A 14 -2.99 0.26 -13.41
C LEU A 14 -2.87 1.38 -14.47
N SER A 15 -3.87 1.55 -15.33
CA SER A 15 -3.84 2.56 -16.38
C SER A 15 -3.74 4.00 -15.85
N VAL A 16 -4.36 4.30 -14.69
CA VAL A 16 -4.29 5.64 -14.08
C VAL A 16 -3.03 5.84 -13.25
N THR A 17 -2.42 4.77 -12.74
CA THR A 17 -1.14 4.82 -12.01
C THR A 17 0.00 5.38 -12.85
N ALA A 18 -0.01 5.20 -14.18
CA ALA A 18 1.00 5.77 -15.07
C ALA A 18 1.17 7.30 -14.86
N SER A 19 0.08 8.04 -14.74
CA SER A 19 0.11 9.50 -14.53
C SER A 19 0.73 9.89 -13.18
N ASN A 20 0.58 9.06 -12.16
CA ASN A 20 1.18 9.29 -10.85
C ASN A 20 2.70 9.09 -10.89
N ILE A 21 3.16 8.08 -11.63
CA ILE A 21 4.60 7.87 -11.88
C ILE A 21 5.19 9.07 -12.62
N ASP A 22 4.50 9.58 -13.64
CA ASP A 22 4.93 10.78 -14.37
C ASP A 22 5.00 12.04 -13.46
N ALA A 23 4.16 12.08 -12.41
CA ALA A 23 4.19 13.11 -11.38
C ALA A 23 5.30 12.89 -10.32
N GLY A 24 6.05 11.79 -10.41
CA GLY A 24 7.17 11.47 -9.53
C GLY A 24 6.83 10.58 -8.33
N GLU A 25 5.63 9.97 -8.29
CA GLU A 25 5.33 8.98 -7.27
C GLU A 25 6.13 7.69 -7.49
N ASP A 26 6.57 7.07 -6.39
CA ASP A 26 7.20 5.76 -6.40
C ASP A 26 6.19 4.69 -5.96
N ILE A 27 5.52 4.08 -6.94
CA ILE A 27 4.51 3.06 -6.71
C ILE A 27 5.06 1.70 -7.07
N ARG A 28 4.86 0.73 -6.17
CA ARG A 28 5.32 -0.65 -6.32
C ARG A 28 4.20 -1.66 -6.05
N TYR A 29 4.34 -2.86 -6.62
CA TYR A 29 3.38 -3.96 -6.52
C TYR A 29 4.08 -5.20 -5.97
N LEU A 30 3.43 -5.88 -5.02
CA LEU A 30 3.93 -7.13 -4.45
C LEU A 30 2.88 -8.23 -4.64
N PRO A 31 3.17 -9.27 -5.43
CA PRO A 31 2.30 -10.43 -5.56
C PRO A 31 1.97 -11.04 -4.19
N ARG A 32 0.69 -11.38 -3.98
CA ARG A 32 0.18 -11.77 -2.65
C ARG A 32 0.84 -13.04 -2.10
N ASP A 33 1.18 -13.97 -2.98
CA ASP A 33 1.88 -15.21 -2.70
C ASP A 33 3.33 -14.99 -2.24
N LEU A 34 3.94 -13.87 -2.63
CA LEU A 34 5.28 -13.46 -2.21
C LEU A 34 5.28 -12.57 -0.96
N ALA A 35 4.16 -11.92 -0.64
CA ALA A 35 4.07 -10.93 0.43
C ALA A 35 4.28 -11.48 1.85
N GLY A 36 4.08 -12.79 2.03
CA GLY A 36 4.09 -13.43 3.35
C GLY A 36 3.05 -12.85 4.29
N GLU A 37 3.46 -12.58 5.53
CA GLU A 37 2.65 -11.86 6.52
C GLU A 37 2.48 -10.40 6.08
N VAL A 38 1.28 -9.85 6.22
CA VAL A 38 1.00 -8.43 5.97
C VAL A 38 0.16 -7.89 7.13
N PRO A 39 0.16 -6.58 7.37
CA PRO A 39 -0.75 -5.95 8.33
C PRO A 39 -2.21 -6.22 7.98
N ASP A 40 -3.05 -6.32 9.00
CA ASP A 40 -4.51 -6.40 8.82
C ASP A 40 -5.08 -5.06 8.33
N ASP A 41 -4.55 -3.95 8.83
CA ASP A 41 -4.98 -2.59 8.48
C ASP A 41 -4.01 -1.92 7.49
N ASP A 42 -4.56 -1.15 6.55
CA ASP A 42 -3.78 -0.25 5.72
C ASP A 42 -3.37 1.02 6.50
N PHE A 43 -2.20 1.55 6.16
CA PHE A 43 -1.69 2.76 6.80
C PHE A 43 -0.86 3.63 5.86
N TRP A 44 -0.85 4.92 6.17
CA TRP A 44 0.03 5.92 5.58
C TRP A 44 1.15 6.29 6.56
N ILE A 45 2.36 6.46 6.04
CA ILE A 45 3.50 7.01 6.77
C ILE A 45 3.72 8.45 6.29
N PHE A 46 3.77 9.40 7.22
CA PHE A 46 4.14 10.79 6.94
C PHE A 46 5.44 11.15 7.64
N ASP A 47 6.41 11.66 6.87
CA ASP A 47 7.73 12.13 7.32
C ASP A 47 8.47 11.14 8.23
N SER A 48 8.19 9.83 8.09
CA SER A 48 8.70 8.76 8.95
C SER A 48 8.44 8.97 10.46
N GLN A 49 7.43 9.75 10.83
CA GLN A 49 7.16 10.16 12.21
C GLN A 49 5.69 10.06 12.62
N LYS A 50 4.78 9.88 11.66
CA LYS A 50 3.35 9.84 11.91
C LYS A 50 2.71 8.75 11.06
N ILE A 51 1.84 7.98 11.69
CA ILE A 51 1.05 6.94 11.03
C ILE A 51 -0.42 7.37 11.03
N ALA A 52 -1.10 7.19 9.90
CA ALA A 52 -2.54 7.25 9.83
C ALA A 52 -3.07 5.87 9.41
N PHE A 53 -4.01 5.32 10.18
CA PHE A 53 -4.74 4.10 9.83
C PHE A 53 -6.11 4.48 9.30
N ASN A 54 -6.55 3.79 8.24
CA ASN A 54 -7.91 3.93 7.76
C ASN A 54 -8.87 3.29 8.77
N LEU A 55 -9.99 3.94 9.08
CA LEU A 55 -11.01 3.39 9.97
C LEU A 55 -12.25 3.02 9.16
N VAL A 56 -12.82 1.87 9.50
CA VAL A 56 -14.13 1.43 9.01
C VAL A 56 -15.07 1.18 10.20
N ASP A 57 -16.36 1.42 10.01
CA ASP A 57 -17.39 1.09 11.00
C ASP A 57 -17.75 -0.40 10.95
N GLU A 58 -18.68 -0.82 11.82
CA GLU A 58 -19.13 -2.21 11.93
C GLU A 58 -19.79 -2.72 10.64
N GLU A 59 -20.30 -1.82 9.80
CA GLU A 59 -20.85 -2.10 8.47
C GLU A 59 -19.81 -2.03 7.34
N GLY A 60 -18.53 -1.78 7.66
CA GLY A 60 -17.43 -1.70 6.70
C GLY A 60 -17.39 -0.39 5.90
N LYS A 61 -18.09 0.66 6.34
CA LYS A 61 -18.06 1.97 5.68
C LYS A 61 -16.92 2.84 6.22
N PRO A 62 -16.39 3.78 5.41
CA PRO A 62 -15.35 4.70 5.87
C PRO A 62 -15.78 5.50 7.10
N ALA A 63 -14.99 5.43 8.17
CA ALA A 63 -15.22 6.09 9.45
C ALA A 63 -14.14 7.15 9.79
N GLY A 64 -13.28 7.48 8.83
CA GLY A 64 -12.20 8.47 8.99
C GLY A 64 -10.84 7.81 9.14
N ALA A 65 -9.94 8.45 9.87
CA ALA A 65 -8.59 7.95 10.09
C ALA A 65 -8.15 8.12 11.55
N ALA A 66 -7.49 7.11 12.10
CA ALA A 66 -6.79 7.21 13.38
C ALA A 66 -5.35 7.63 13.14
N VAL A 67 -4.91 8.72 13.78
CA VAL A 67 -3.56 9.27 13.60
C VAL A 67 -2.77 9.12 14.88
N THR A 68 -1.52 8.64 14.78
CA THR A 68 -0.62 8.47 15.91
C THR A 68 0.81 8.89 15.60
N THR A 69 1.51 9.34 16.63
CA THR A 69 2.96 9.61 16.65
C THR A 69 3.68 8.77 17.73
N ASP A 70 3.04 7.71 18.26
CA ASP A 70 3.72 6.78 19.18
C ASP A 70 4.91 6.15 18.45
N VAL A 71 6.11 6.41 19.00
CA VAL A 71 7.39 6.00 18.42
C VAL A 71 7.50 4.49 18.18
N ARG A 72 6.84 3.67 18.99
CA ARG A 72 6.83 2.20 18.82
C ARG A 72 5.99 1.82 17.61
N ILE A 73 4.80 2.42 17.46
CA ILE A 73 3.92 2.15 16.32
C ILE A 73 4.60 2.61 15.02
N VAL A 74 5.19 3.81 15.02
CA VAL A 74 5.96 4.33 13.88
C VAL A 74 7.10 3.36 13.50
N SER A 75 7.87 2.89 14.48
CA SER A 75 8.97 1.96 14.24
C SER A 75 8.51 0.62 13.64
N ILE A 76 7.36 0.11 14.08
CA ILE A 76 6.77 -1.12 13.55
C ILE A 76 6.35 -0.92 12.10
N CYS A 77 5.58 0.13 11.81
CA CYS A 77 5.12 0.45 10.45
C CYS A 77 6.27 0.68 9.46
N LEU A 78 7.34 1.37 9.89
CA LEU A 78 8.55 1.55 9.07
C LEU A 78 9.27 0.22 8.78
N SER A 79 9.32 -0.68 9.76
CA SER A 79 9.93 -2.00 9.58
C SER A 79 9.13 -2.86 8.60
N ILE A 80 7.80 -2.78 8.68
CA ILE A 80 6.88 -3.45 7.75
C ILE A 80 7.04 -2.88 6.36
N GLN A 81 7.06 -1.55 6.22
CA GLN A 81 7.31 -0.89 4.94
C GLN A 81 8.61 -1.39 4.32
N ALA A 82 9.73 -1.30 5.04
CA ALA A 82 11.04 -1.70 4.53
C ALA A 82 11.08 -3.14 4.02
N ARG A 83 10.45 -4.08 4.74
CA ARG A 83 10.33 -5.47 4.32
C ARG A 83 9.47 -5.63 3.06
N LEU A 84 8.28 -5.03 3.02
CA LEU A 84 7.41 -5.15 1.84
C LEU A 84 8.04 -4.46 0.62
N TRP A 85 8.78 -3.37 0.84
CA TRP A 85 9.45 -2.62 -0.21
C TRP A 85 10.58 -3.42 -0.87
N SER A 86 11.36 -4.19 -0.10
CA SER A 86 12.48 -4.97 -0.64
C SER A 86 12.06 -6.03 -1.64
N ASP A 87 10.84 -6.54 -1.50
CA ASP A 87 10.30 -7.62 -2.33
C ASP A 87 9.36 -7.09 -3.43
N SER A 88 9.03 -5.80 -3.39
CA SER A 88 8.07 -5.19 -4.30
C SER A 88 8.67 -4.79 -5.65
N ILE A 89 7.87 -4.90 -6.70
CA ILE A 89 8.23 -4.63 -8.10
C ILE A 89 7.81 -3.19 -8.44
N PRO A 90 8.71 -2.31 -8.94
CA PRO A 90 8.32 -0.99 -9.44
C PRO A 90 7.22 -1.05 -10.49
N TYR A 91 6.29 -0.10 -10.49
CA TYR A 91 5.16 -0.06 -11.43
C TYR A 91 5.59 -0.27 -12.89
N SER A 92 6.66 0.42 -13.33
CA SER A 92 7.18 0.34 -14.71
C SER A 92 7.59 -1.07 -15.12
N GLU A 93 8.14 -1.85 -14.19
CA GLU A 93 8.52 -3.25 -14.38
C GLU A 93 7.32 -4.19 -14.23
N TYR A 94 6.35 -3.83 -13.39
CA TYR A 94 5.17 -4.64 -13.14
C TYR A 94 4.22 -4.69 -14.34
N VAL A 95 4.00 -3.57 -15.04
CA VAL A 95 3.05 -3.51 -16.17
C VAL A 95 3.62 -3.99 -17.50
N THR A 96 4.92 -4.33 -17.54
CA THR A 96 5.60 -4.82 -18.74
C THR A 96 5.78 -6.35 -18.76
N ASN A 97 5.56 -7.01 -17.62
CA ASN A 97 5.53 -8.48 -17.48
C ASN A 97 4.12 -9.04 -17.65
#